data_AF-A0A378YDN6-F1
#
_entry.id   AF-A0A378YDN6-F1
#
_cell.length_a   1.000
_cell.length_b   1.000
_cell.length_c   1.000
_cell.angle_alpha   90.00
_cell.angle_beta   90.00
_cell.angle_gamma   90.00
#
_symmetry.space_group_name_H-M   'P 1'
#
loop_
_entity.id
_entity.type
_entity.pdbx_description
1 polymer ?
#
loop_
_entity_poly.entity_id
_entity_poly.type
_entity_poly.pdbx_seq_one_letter_code
_entity_poly.pdbx_strand_id
1 'polypeptide(L)'
;MTVSLTRPPSASADPTEESGLIRLCELGVVPDALLRAGMRQLMRQRLKQEHAHDVERGMSALADLVKELRSSPIAIASQEANAQHYEVPSEFFLAHLGPAMKYSCCYYECEATTLEQAEQAMLARYAERAQLADGQRILDLGCGWGSLALWLAERYPGSQIVGLSNSHGQRRFIEATAAKRGLRNLRIVTGNVADFDFSDDVPAQFDRVLSIEMFEHMKNYGALMKKIAHWLNDRGMLFVHIFAHRHLAYHFQDRDGSDWMSRHFFTGGTMPSADLLLHFQDDLRIVERWWVDGRHYARTANDWLEALDASRETTLPILEANYGTQARLQFQRWRMFYMAVAELFGYAGGQQWGVGHYLFEKRGANAGDVA
;
A
#
# COMPACT_ATOMS: atom_id res chain seq x y z
N MET A 1 -19.69 -25.18 20.03
CA MET A 1 -20.23 -24.01 20.74
C MET A 1 -20.06 -22.82 19.82
N THR A 2 -21.18 -22.37 19.25
CA THR A 2 -21.30 -21.25 18.31
C THR A 2 -20.99 -19.96 19.06
N VAL A 3 -19.73 -19.51 18.97
CA VAL A 3 -19.30 -18.24 19.55
C VAL A 3 -19.64 -17.14 18.57
N SER A 4 -20.53 -16.27 19.05
CA SER A 4 -21.08 -15.06 18.43
C SER A 4 -20.04 -14.24 17.66
N LEU A 5 -20.36 -13.95 16.41
CA LEU A 5 -19.71 -12.94 15.57
C LEU A 5 -19.88 -11.59 16.28
N THR A 6 -18.82 -11.09 16.92
CA THR A 6 -18.82 -9.75 17.50
C THR A 6 -18.98 -8.75 16.36
N ARG A 7 -20.19 -8.18 16.32
CA ARG A 7 -20.65 -7.10 15.47
C ARG A 7 -19.58 -5.99 15.38
N PRO A 8 -19.18 -5.54 14.17
CA PRO A 8 -18.28 -4.41 14.05
C PRO A 8 -18.92 -3.18 14.72
N PRO A 9 -18.11 -2.26 15.27
CA PRO A 9 -18.62 -0.97 15.75
C PRO A 9 -19.46 -0.34 14.66
N SER A 10 -20.61 0.20 15.06
CA SER A 10 -21.56 0.85 14.16
C SER A 10 -20.82 1.82 13.25
N ALA A 11 -21.06 1.72 11.93
CA ALA A 11 -20.73 2.76 10.98
C ALA A 11 -21.36 4.08 11.47
N SER A 12 -20.61 4.84 12.27
CA SER A 12 -21.03 6.12 12.82
C SER A 12 -20.21 7.21 12.17
N ALA A 13 -20.63 7.57 10.98
CA ALA A 13 -20.70 8.94 10.47
C ALA A 13 -21.52 8.82 9.19
N ASP A 14 -22.64 9.54 9.11
CA ASP A 14 -23.37 9.72 7.87
C ASP A 14 -22.37 10.31 6.86
N PRO A 15 -21.88 9.55 5.87
CA PRO A 15 -20.88 10.09 4.96
C PRO A 15 -21.62 11.10 4.12
N THR A 16 -21.22 12.38 4.22
CA THR A 16 -21.77 13.50 3.45
C THR A 16 -22.20 13.01 2.07
N GLU A 17 -23.51 12.97 1.81
CA GLU A 17 -23.99 12.48 0.52
C GLU A 17 -23.33 13.31 -0.57
N GLU A 18 -22.52 12.66 -1.41
CA GLU A 18 -21.95 13.31 -2.58
C GLU A 18 -23.11 13.87 -3.40
N SER A 19 -22.89 15.04 -4.01
CA SER A 19 -23.92 15.75 -4.76
C SER A 19 -23.55 15.87 -6.24
N GLY A 20 -24.54 16.18 -7.07
CA GLY A 20 -24.33 16.42 -8.51
C GLY A 20 -23.78 15.20 -9.25
N LEU A 21 -22.74 15.41 -10.07
CA LEU A 21 -22.18 14.40 -10.96
C LEU A 21 -21.56 13.22 -10.20
N ILE A 22 -20.89 13.47 -9.07
CA ILE A 22 -20.24 12.42 -8.28
C ILE A 22 -21.29 11.43 -7.76
N ARG A 23 -22.46 11.92 -7.33
CA ARG A 23 -23.57 11.05 -6.94
C ARG A 23 -24.04 10.14 -8.07
N LEU A 24 -24.10 10.65 -9.30
CA LEU A 24 -24.47 9.84 -10.46
C LEU A 24 -23.43 8.75 -10.74
N CYS A 25 -22.14 9.06 -10.57
CA CYS A 25 -21.07 8.06 -10.66
C CYS A 25 -21.21 6.99 -9.57
N GLU A 26 -21.47 7.40 -8.33
CA GLU A 26 -21.66 6.53 -7.17
C GLU A 26 -22.92 5.64 -7.27
N LEU A 27 -23.96 6.11 -7.95
CA LEU A 27 -25.16 5.32 -8.25
C LEU A 27 -24.97 4.36 -9.43
N GLY A 28 -23.82 4.41 -10.12
CA GLY A 28 -23.50 3.53 -11.24
C GLY A 28 -24.31 3.82 -12.51
N VAL A 29 -24.87 5.02 -12.66
CA VAL A 29 -25.66 5.41 -13.85
C VAL A 29 -24.81 6.01 -14.97
N VAL A 30 -23.56 6.39 -14.66
CA VAL A 30 -22.60 6.93 -15.64
C VAL A 30 -21.83 5.77 -16.28
N PRO A 31 -21.80 5.65 -17.61
CA PRO A 31 -21.00 4.64 -18.29
C PRO A 31 -19.51 4.70 -17.92
N ASP A 32 -18.89 3.54 -17.70
CA ASP A 32 -17.48 3.43 -17.26
C ASP A 32 -16.51 4.20 -18.18
N ALA A 33 -16.77 4.24 -19.50
CA ALA A 33 -15.97 5.00 -20.46
C ALA A 33 -15.97 6.52 -20.18
N LEU A 34 -17.12 7.08 -19.81
CA LEU A 34 -17.24 8.51 -19.45
C LEU A 34 -16.62 8.79 -18.08
N LEU A 35 -16.83 7.88 -17.12
CA LEU A 35 -16.21 7.96 -15.80
C LEU A 35 -14.68 8.00 -15.91
N ARG A 36 -14.09 7.07 -16.67
CA ARG A 36 -12.65 7.01 -16.94
C ARG A 36 -12.14 8.25 -17.69
N ALA A 37 -12.92 8.80 -18.62
CA ALA A 37 -12.57 10.05 -19.29
C ALA A 37 -12.50 11.22 -18.29
N GLY A 38 -13.44 11.30 -17.35
CA GLY A 38 -13.42 12.25 -16.25
C GLY A 38 -12.17 12.09 -15.36
N MET A 39 -11.85 10.86 -14.97
CA MET A 39 -10.65 10.54 -14.17
C MET A 39 -9.36 11.00 -14.88
N ARG A 40 -9.20 10.73 -16.18
CA ARG A 40 -8.04 11.23 -16.95
C ARG A 40 -7.97 12.76 -16.99
N GLN A 41 -9.11 13.44 -17.07
CA GLN A 41 -9.15 14.90 -17.01
C GLN A 41 -8.70 15.43 -15.64
N LEU A 42 -9.10 14.77 -14.54
CA LEU A 42 -8.60 15.09 -13.19
C LEU A 42 -7.09 14.89 -13.06
N MET A 43 -6.52 13.83 -13.65
CA MET A 43 -5.06 13.64 -13.68
C MET A 43 -4.33 14.77 -14.40
N ARG A 44 -4.85 15.21 -15.55
CA ARG A 44 -4.32 16.37 -16.28
C ARG A 44 -4.37 17.65 -15.44
N GLN A 45 -5.47 17.86 -14.72
CA GLN A 45 -5.62 19.01 -13.82
C GLN A 45 -4.63 18.94 -12.65
N ARG A 46 -4.45 17.76 -12.05
CA ARG A 46 -3.48 17.54 -10.98
C ARG A 46 -2.06 17.90 -11.42
N LEU A 47 -1.62 17.43 -12.59
CA LEU A 47 -0.30 17.77 -13.13
C LEU A 47 -0.11 19.29 -13.30
N LYS A 48 -1.16 20.01 -13.69
CA LYS A 48 -1.12 21.48 -13.79
C LYS A 48 -1.05 22.14 -12.41
N GLN A 49 -1.86 21.67 -11.46
CA GLN A 49 -1.92 22.20 -10.09
C GLN A 49 -0.58 22.02 -9.36
N GLU A 50 0.04 20.86 -9.52
CA GLU A 50 1.32 20.50 -8.89
C GLU A 50 2.52 20.90 -9.76
N HIS A 51 2.33 21.84 -10.69
CA HIS A 51 3.40 22.48 -11.45
C HIS A 51 4.33 21.51 -12.22
N ALA A 52 3.79 20.43 -12.80
CA ALA A 52 4.54 19.37 -13.49
C ALA A 52 5.50 19.83 -14.61
N HIS A 53 5.30 21.04 -15.15
CA HIS A 53 6.06 21.60 -16.25
C HIS A 53 6.86 22.85 -15.86
N ASP A 54 6.88 23.21 -14.57
CA ASP A 54 7.67 24.31 -14.02
C ASP A 54 8.68 23.73 -13.02
N VAL A 55 9.92 23.57 -13.50
CA VAL A 55 10.98 22.87 -12.75
C VAL A 55 11.34 23.64 -11.47
N GLU A 56 11.44 24.96 -11.53
CA GLU A 56 11.81 25.78 -10.38
C GLU A 56 10.75 25.68 -9.28
N ARG A 57 9.47 25.83 -9.65
CA ARG A 57 8.38 25.67 -8.69
C ARG A 57 8.25 24.25 -8.15
N GLY A 58 8.41 23.25 -9.03
CA GLY A 58 8.37 21.84 -8.62
C GLY A 58 9.47 21.49 -7.61
N MET A 59 10.69 21.98 -7.82
CA MET A 59 11.80 21.79 -6.89
C MET A 59 11.58 22.53 -5.57
N SER A 60 11.07 23.77 -5.62
CA SER A 60 10.73 24.52 -4.40
C SER A 60 9.65 23.80 -3.60
N ALA A 61 8.58 23.33 -4.25
CA ALA A 61 7.49 22.60 -3.59
C ALA A 61 7.98 21.30 -2.94
N LEU A 62 8.87 20.55 -3.61
CA LEU A 62 9.49 19.37 -3.01
C LEU A 62 10.34 19.73 -1.79
N ALA A 63 11.13 20.81 -1.84
CA ALA A 63 11.95 21.24 -0.71
C ALA A 63 11.10 21.65 0.50
N ASP A 64 10.00 22.39 0.26
CA ASP A 64 9.05 22.78 1.30
C ASP A 64 8.37 21.55 1.92
N LEU A 65 7.92 20.60 1.10
CA LEU A 65 7.34 19.35 1.57
C LEU A 65 8.34 18.53 2.40
N VAL A 66 9.59 18.39 1.95
CA VAL A 66 10.63 17.68 2.72
C VAL A 66 10.83 18.32 4.10
N LYS A 67 10.83 19.66 4.18
CA LYS A 67 10.94 20.39 5.45
C LYS A 67 9.74 20.11 6.36
N GLU A 68 8.52 20.15 5.82
CA GLU A 68 7.29 19.81 6.54
C GLU A 68 7.34 18.38 7.09
N LEU A 69 7.65 17.40 6.24
CA LEU A 69 7.71 15.98 6.58
C LEU A 69 8.73 15.70 7.70
N ARG A 70 9.91 16.35 7.67
CA ARG A 70 10.93 16.23 8.74
C ARG A 70 10.42 16.71 10.11
N SER A 71 9.48 17.65 10.13
CA SER A 71 8.88 18.20 11.36
C SER A 71 7.58 17.52 11.79
N SER A 72 7.03 16.65 10.94
CA SER A 72 5.77 15.95 11.18
C SER A 72 5.92 14.79 12.19
N PRO A 73 4.82 14.25 12.75
CA PRO A 73 4.86 12.93 13.38
C PRO A 73 5.14 11.81 12.36
N ILE A 74 5.53 10.61 12.80
CA ILE A 74 5.77 9.46 11.90
C ILE A 74 4.52 9.16 11.05
N ALA A 75 3.36 9.12 11.69
CA ALA A 75 2.06 8.98 11.04
C ALA A 75 1.09 10.00 11.66
N ILE A 76 0.17 10.50 10.86
CA ILE A 76 -0.97 11.28 11.37
C ILE A 76 -2.05 10.25 11.69
N ALA A 77 -2.41 10.15 12.97
CA ALA A 77 -3.38 9.18 13.47
C ALA A 77 -4.80 9.54 13.04
N SER A 78 -5.14 9.32 11.77
CA SER A 78 -6.54 9.31 11.34
C SER A 78 -7.11 7.92 11.65
N GLN A 79 -7.84 7.80 12.78
CA GLN A 79 -8.75 6.66 13.00
C GLN A 79 -9.63 6.41 11.76
N GLU A 80 -9.92 7.48 11.01
CA GLU A 80 -10.62 7.48 9.73
C GLU A 80 -9.91 6.68 8.62
N ALA A 81 -8.58 6.76 8.46
CA ALA A 81 -7.89 5.98 7.42
C ALA A 81 -7.95 4.47 7.71
N ASN A 82 -7.96 4.08 9.00
CA ASN A 82 -8.13 2.69 9.40
C ASN A 82 -9.55 2.17 9.14
N ALA A 83 -10.56 2.98 9.44
CA ALA A 83 -11.98 2.65 9.24
C ALA A 83 -12.39 2.61 7.75
N GLN A 84 -11.79 3.44 6.90
CA GLN A 84 -12.15 3.57 5.48
C GLN A 84 -11.72 2.39 4.60
N HIS A 85 -10.63 1.67 4.94
CA HIS A 85 -10.09 0.58 4.10
C HIS A 85 -9.92 -0.76 4.78
N TYR A 86 -9.49 -0.78 6.03
CA TYR A 86 -9.02 -2.01 6.67
C TYR A 86 -10.10 -2.70 7.51
N GLU A 87 -11.30 -2.14 7.56
CA GLU A 87 -12.50 -2.75 8.18
C GLU A 87 -13.40 -3.48 7.17
N VAL A 88 -13.05 -3.48 5.88
CA VAL A 88 -13.73 -4.36 4.92
C VAL A 88 -13.37 -5.82 5.22
N PRO A 89 -14.35 -6.74 5.29
CA PRO A 89 -14.10 -8.14 5.59
C PRO A 89 -13.08 -8.77 4.64
N SER A 90 -12.16 -9.60 5.15
CA SER A 90 -11.16 -10.28 4.32
C SER A 90 -11.79 -11.15 3.22
N GLU A 91 -13.00 -11.67 3.45
CA GLU A 91 -13.81 -12.42 2.49
C GLU A 91 -14.16 -11.62 1.23
N PHE A 92 -14.31 -10.30 1.35
CA PHE A 92 -14.52 -9.43 0.19
C PHE A 92 -13.29 -9.48 -0.73
N PHE A 93 -12.10 -9.29 -0.16
CA PHE A 93 -10.84 -9.31 -0.94
C PHE A 93 -10.53 -10.70 -1.49
N LEU A 94 -10.85 -11.77 -0.76
CA LEU A 94 -10.70 -13.16 -1.24
C LEU A 94 -11.52 -13.45 -2.50
N ALA A 95 -12.62 -12.73 -2.72
CA ALA A 95 -13.53 -13.01 -3.84
C ALA A 95 -12.99 -12.54 -5.19
N HIS A 96 -12.13 -11.52 -5.22
CA HIS A 96 -11.68 -10.89 -6.47
C HIS A 96 -10.18 -10.55 -6.56
N LEU A 97 -9.41 -10.57 -5.47
CA LEU A 97 -7.95 -10.49 -5.58
C LEU A 97 -7.38 -11.83 -6.07
N GLY A 98 -6.09 -11.84 -6.42
CA GLY A 98 -5.42 -13.09 -6.78
C GLY A 98 -5.19 -14.01 -5.57
N PRO A 99 -4.73 -15.26 -5.79
CA PRO A 99 -4.60 -16.26 -4.74
C PRO A 99 -3.64 -15.89 -3.60
N ALA A 100 -2.67 -15.02 -3.84
CA ALA A 100 -1.78 -14.51 -2.80
C ALA A 100 -2.45 -13.41 -1.96
N MET A 101 -3.63 -12.93 -2.34
CA MET A 101 -4.31 -11.76 -1.77
C MET A 101 -3.41 -10.52 -1.73
N LYS A 102 -2.65 -10.31 -2.80
CA LYS A 102 -1.72 -9.20 -2.87
C LYS A 102 -2.48 -7.93 -3.22
N TYR A 103 -2.73 -7.09 -2.22
CA TYR A 103 -3.37 -5.79 -2.40
C TYR A 103 -2.33 -4.67 -2.60
N SER A 104 -1.56 -4.77 -3.69
CA SER A 104 -0.55 -3.79 -4.15
C SER A 104 -0.14 -4.10 -5.60
N CYS A 105 0.59 -3.22 -6.29
CA CYS A 105 1.00 -3.39 -7.69
C CYS A 105 1.62 -4.77 -8.00
N CYS A 106 1.06 -5.55 -8.93
CA CYS A 106 1.65 -6.82 -9.40
C CYS A 106 2.65 -6.59 -10.55
N TYR A 107 3.35 -7.63 -11.02
CA TYR A 107 4.36 -7.51 -12.08
C TYR A 107 3.99 -8.42 -13.25
N TYR A 108 3.76 -7.84 -14.42
CA TYR A 108 3.35 -8.59 -15.62
C TYR A 108 4.51 -8.69 -16.59
N GLU A 109 5.10 -9.88 -16.71
CA GLU A 109 6.27 -10.12 -17.56
C GLU A 109 5.93 -10.00 -19.05
N CYS A 110 4.71 -10.39 -19.44
CA CYS A 110 4.21 -10.27 -20.80
C CYS A 110 2.68 -10.10 -20.83
N GLU A 111 2.11 -9.94 -22.02
CA GLU A 111 0.66 -9.78 -22.21
C GLU A 111 -0.13 -11.01 -21.75
N ALA A 112 0.45 -12.22 -21.84
CA ALA A 112 -0.22 -13.45 -21.43
C ALA A 112 -0.18 -13.72 -19.91
N THR A 113 0.57 -12.95 -19.12
CA THR A 113 0.70 -13.15 -17.67
C THR A 113 -0.65 -12.98 -16.96
N THR A 114 -1.12 -14.01 -16.25
CA THR A 114 -2.35 -13.92 -15.44
C THR A 114 -2.14 -13.11 -14.17
N LEU A 115 -3.22 -12.67 -13.50
CA LEU A 115 -3.13 -11.98 -12.20
C LEU A 115 -2.36 -12.81 -11.16
N GLU A 116 -2.66 -14.11 -11.04
CA GLU A 116 -1.96 -15.02 -10.13
C GLU A 116 -0.45 -15.06 -10.42
N GLN A 117 -0.07 -15.22 -11.70
CA GLN A 117 1.33 -15.22 -12.10
C GLN A 117 1.99 -13.85 -11.80
N ALA A 118 1.24 -12.76 -11.99
CA ALA A 118 1.75 -11.42 -11.74
C ALA A 118 1.97 -11.13 -10.24
N GLU A 119 1.13 -11.68 -9.36
CA GLU A 119 1.33 -11.63 -7.91
C GLU A 119 2.64 -12.34 -7.55
N GLN A 120 2.82 -13.58 -8.02
CA GLN A 120 4.02 -14.38 -7.76
C GLN A 120 5.28 -13.73 -8.32
N ALA A 121 5.22 -13.20 -9.54
CA ALA A 121 6.34 -12.52 -10.18
C ALA A 121 6.79 -11.29 -9.38
N MET A 122 5.86 -10.50 -8.85
CA MET A 122 6.21 -9.35 -8.03
C MET A 122 6.81 -9.76 -6.68
N LEU A 123 6.24 -10.79 -6.01
CA LEU A 123 6.78 -11.32 -4.75
C LEU A 123 8.20 -11.86 -4.94
N ALA A 124 8.45 -12.59 -6.03
CA ALA A 124 9.78 -13.06 -6.40
C ALA A 124 10.76 -11.90 -6.65
N ARG A 125 10.31 -10.81 -7.29
CA ARG A 125 11.13 -9.60 -7.46
C ARG A 125 11.47 -8.90 -6.16
N TYR A 126 10.57 -8.89 -5.17
CA TYR A 126 10.91 -8.39 -3.84
C TYR A 126 12.03 -9.23 -3.24
N ALA A 127 11.94 -10.55 -3.36
CA ALA A 127 12.96 -11.45 -2.82
C ALA A 127 14.33 -11.23 -3.48
N GLU A 128 14.36 -11.07 -4.81
CA GLU A 128 15.56 -10.73 -5.57
C GLU A 128 16.15 -9.39 -5.11
N ARG A 129 15.36 -8.30 -5.16
CA ARG A 129 15.83 -6.93 -4.89
C ARG A 129 16.15 -6.68 -3.42
N ALA A 130 15.47 -7.36 -2.50
CA ALA A 130 15.77 -7.33 -1.07
C ALA A 130 16.89 -8.31 -0.68
N GLN A 131 17.47 -9.05 -1.63
CA GLN A 131 18.54 -10.02 -1.39
C GLN A 131 18.18 -11.01 -0.28
N LEU A 132 16.99 -11.64 -0.41
CA LEU A 132 16.48 -12.57 0.56
C LEU A 132 17.14 -13.95 0.41
N ALA A 133 17.47 -14.55 1.53
CA ALA A 133 18.06 -15.88 1.62
C ALA A 133 17.41 -16.65 2.76
N ASP A 134 17.41 -17.99 2.65
CA ASP A 134 16.90 -18.82 3.73
C ASP A 134 17.78 -18.70 5.00
N GLY A 135 17.17 -18.83 6.16
CA GLY A 135 17.81 -18.62 7.46
C GLY A 135 17.82 -17.17 7.97
N GLN A 136 17.24 -16.22 7.23
CA GLN A 136 17.16 -14.82 7.65
C GLN A 136 16.01 -14.57 8.64
N ARG A 137 16.15 -13.55 9.49
CA ARG A 137 15.03 -12.96 10.25
C ARG A 137 14.47 -11.77 9.47
N ILE A 138 13.22 -11.88 9.03
CA ILE A 138 12.61 -10.96 8.07
C ILE A 138 11.36 -10.30 8.68
N LEU A 139 11.30 -8.97 8.64
CA LEU A 139 10.12 -8.19 9.02
C LEU A 139 9.35 -7.74 7.77
N ASP A 140 8.08 -8.11 7.69
CA ASP A 140 7.09 -7.52 6.78
C ASP A 140 6.36 -6.37 7.51
N LEU A 141 6.79 -5.13 7.24
CA LEU A 141 6.34 -3.91 7.92
C LEU A 141 5.14 -3.30 7.20
N GLY A 142 3.95 -3.50 7.78
CA GLY A 142 2.68 -3.18 7.14
C GLY A 142 2.15 -4.37 6.33
N CYS A 143 2.07 -5.56 6.95
CA CYS A 143 1.92 -6.82 6.22
C CYS A 143 0.56 -7.07 5.54
N GLY A 144 -0.43 -6.17 5.70
CA GLY A 144 -1.74 -6.29 5.06
C GLY A 144 -2.41 -7.64 5.36
N TRP A 145 -2.96 -8.31 4.35
CA TRP A 145 -3.50 -9.68 4.45
C TRP A 145 -2.43 -10.78 4.39
N GLY A 146 -1.15 -10.43 4.52
CA GLY A 146 -0.02 -11.35 4.63
C GLY A 146 0.44 -11.96 3.32
N SER A 147 0.12 -11.35 2.17
CA SER A 147 0.57 -11.83 0.86
C SER A 147 2.07 -12.08 0.80
N LEU A 148 2.88 -11.14 1.30
CA LEU A 148 4.33 -11.28 1.41
C LEU A 148 4.72 -12.20 2.57
N ALA A 149 4.25 -11.94 3.79
CA ALA A 149 4.60 -12.74 4.97
C ALA A 149 4.37 -14.26 4.80
N LEU A 150 3.23 -14.66 4.24
CA LEU A 150 2.90 -16.07 3.97
C LEU A 150 3.78 -16.65 2.86
N TRP A 151 4.01 -15.88 1.79
CA TRP A 151 4.88 -16.30 0.70
C TRP A 151 6.32 -16.51 1.16
N LEU A 152 6.85 -15.61 2.01
CA LEU A 152 8.18 -15.74 2.60
C LEU A 152 8.28 -16.97 3.50
N ALA A 153 7.29 -17.19 4.36
CA ALA A 153 7.28 -18.30 5.29
C ALA A 153 7.30 -19.66 4.56
N GLU A 154 6.58 -19.75 3.44
CA GLU A 154 6.56 -20.92 2.56
C GLU A 154 7.85 -21.08 1.75
N ARG A 155 8.38 -19.98 1.19
CA ARG A 155 9.56 -20.00 0.31
C ARG A 155 10.88 -20.23 1.05
N TYR A 156 10.95 -19.83 2.31
CA TYR A 156 12.15 -19.82 3.15
C TYR A 156 11.87 -20.48 4.51
N PRO A 157 11.80 -21.82 4.58
CA PRO A 157 11.39 -22.55 5.78
C PRO A 157 12.38 -22.43 6.96
N GLY A 158 13.66 -22.14 6.69
CA GLY A 158 14.67 -21.88 7.72
C GLY A 158 14.66 -20.46 8.27
N SER A 159 13.95 -19.54 7.60
CA SER A 159 13.84 -18.13 8.00
C SER A 159 12.81 -17.92 9.11
N GLN A 160 12.93 -16.81 9.83
CA GLN A 160 11.93 -16.37 10.82
C GLN A 160 11.21 -15.15 10.29
N ILE A 161 9.92 -15.28 9.99
CA ILE A 161 9.10 -14.21 9.43
C ILE A 161 8.29 -13.56 10.54
N VAL A 162 8.39 -12.24 10.64
CA VAL A 162 7.57 -11.41 11.53
C VAL A 162 6.78 -10.44 10.67
N GLY A 163 5.47 -10.38 10.85
CA GLY A 163 4.64 -9.33 10.23
C GLY A 163 4.19 -8.32 11.28
N LEU A 164 4.27 -7.02 10.98
CA LEU A 164 3.64 -5.97 11.79
C LEU A 164 2.43 -5.42 11.04
N SER A 165 1.26 -5.49 11.66
CA SER A 165 0.01 -4.92 11.17
C SER A 165 -0.64 -4.07 12.27
N ASN A 166 -1.39 -3.04 11.91
CA ASN A 166 -2.19 -2.28 12.87
C ASN A 166 -3.56 -2.93 13.15
N SER A 167 -3.96 -3.97 12.40
CA SER A 167 -5.29 -4.57 12.49
C SER A 167 -5.27 -6.00 13.01
N HIS A 168 -6.05 -6.22 14.07
CA HIS A 168 -6.27 -7.55 14.65
C HIS A 168 -6.96 -8.50 13.67
N GLY A 169 -7.78 -7.97 12.76
CA GLY A 169 -8.44 -8.77 11.71
C GLY A 169 -7.41 -9.40 10.77
N GLN A 170 -6.43 -8.61 10.31
CA GLN A 170 -5.40 -9.13 9.40
C GLN A 170 -4.54 -10.18 10.08
N ARG A 171 -4.13 -9.90 11.33
CA ARG A 171 -3.40 -10.86 12.14
C ARG A 171 -4.11 -12.21 12.21
N ARG A 172 -5.39 -12.23 12.61
CA ARG A 172 -6.17 -13.47 12.73
C ARG A 172 -6.25 -14.21 11.39
N PHE A 173 -6.49 -13.47 10.31
CA PHE A 173 -6.57 -14.04 8.96
C PHE A 173 -5.25 -14.73 8.56
N ILE A 174 -4.12 -14.05 8.77
CA ILE A 174 -2.80 -14.56 8.40
C ILE A 174 -2.44 -15.78 9.24
N GLU A 175 -2.58 -15.70 10.56
CA GLU A 175 -2.26 -16.82 11.47
C GLU A 175 -3.12 -18.06 11.19
N ALA A 176 -4.42 -17.87 10.90
CA ALA A 176 -5.30 -18.96 10.48
C ALA A 176 -4.87 -19.58 9.14
N THR A 177 -4.44 -18.75 8.18
CA THR A 177 -3.96 -19.23 6.88
C THR A 177 -2.63 -19.97 7.01
N ALA A 178 -1.69 -19.45 7.81
CA ALA A 178 -0.43 -20.11 8.13
C ALA A 178 -0.65 -21.48 8.79
N ALA A 179 -1.58 -21.56 9.76
CA ALA A 179 -1.93 -22.82 10.40
C ALA A 179 -2.50 -23.85 9.41
N LYS A 180 -3.40 -23.42 8.50
CA LYS A 180 -3.93 -24.29 7.44
C LYS A 180 -2.86 -24.81 6.49
N ARG A 181 -1.83 -23.99 6.21
CA ARG A 181 -0.69 -24.35 5.35
C ARG A 181 0.44 -25.07 6.09
N GLY A 182 0.34 -25.24 7.42
CA GLY A 182 1.38 -25.86 8.24
C GLY A 182 2.65 -25.01 8.42
N LEU A 183 2.59 -23.70 8.18
CA LEU A 183 3.71 -22.78 8.34
C LEU A 183 3.94 -22.49 9.82
N ARG A 184 5.14 -22.76 10.32
CA ARG A 184 5.51 -22.63 11.75
C ARG A 184 6.52 -21.53 12.04
N ASN A 185 7.05 -20.92 10.99
CA ASN A 185 8.10 -19.93 11.03
C ASN A 185 7.59 -18.48 10.86
N LEU A 186 6.28 -18.27 11.06
CA LEU A 186 5.62 -16.97 10.92
C LEU A 186 4.98 -16.54 12.24
N ARG A 187 5.18 -15.27 12.62
CA ARG A 187 4.49 -14.62 13.74
C ARG A 187 3.97 -13.25 13.32
N ILE A 188 2.73 -12.92 13.65
CA ILE A 188 2.18 -11.57 13.40
C ILE A 188 2.04 -10.82 14.72
N VAL A 189 2.51 -9.58 14.73
CA VAL A 189 2.38 -8.64 15.84
C VAL A 189 1.41 -7.54 15.43
N THR A 190 0.58 -7.09 16.38
CA THR A 190 -0.35 -5.99 16.15
C THR A 190 0.16 -4.74 16.85
N GLY A 191 0.34 -3.64 16.12
CA GLY A 191 0.80 -2.37 16.66
C GLY A 191 0.81 -1.24 15.62
N ASN A 192 0.70 0.00 16.10
CA ASN A 192 0.89 1.19 15.27
C ASN A 192 2.39 1.45 15.10
N VAL A 193 2.90 1.45 13.87
CA VAL A 193 4.33 1.65 13.58
C VAL A 193 4.89 2.95 14.19
N ALA A 194 4.08 3.99 14.36
CA ALA A 194 4.50 5.24 14.99
C ALA A 194 4.94 5.01 16.45
N ASP A 195 4.21 4.17 17.19
CA ASP A 195 4.35 4.01 18.64
C ASP A 195 4.98 2.67 19.04
N PHE A 196 4.88 1.66 18.17
CA PHE A 196 5.29 0.28 18.44
C PHE A 196 6.81 0.16 18.52
N ASP A 197 7.33 -0.59 19.48
CA ASP A 197 8.71 -1.04 19.48
C ASP A 197 8.79 -2.52 19.82
N PHE A 198 9.86 -3.18 19.36
CA PHE A 198 10.10 -4.59 19.62
C PHE A 198 10.61 -4.80 21.05
N SER A 199 10.14 -5.85 21.72
CA SER A 199 10.51 -6.22 23.09
C SER A 199 11.28 -7.53 23.12
N ASP A 200 11.73 -7.96 24.30
CA ASP A 200 12.44 -9.25 24.45
C ASP A 200 11.61 -10.46 23.97
N ASP A 201 10.28 -10.38 23.98
CA ASP A 201 9.37 -11.43 23.50
C ASP A 201 9.33 -11.55 21.97
N VAL A 202 9.62 -10.46 21.27
CA VAL A 202 9.78 -10.40 19.81
C VAL A 202 10.99 -9.53 19.55
N PRO A 203 12.21 -10.05 19.70
CA PRO A 203 13.40 -9.23 19.59
C PRO A 203 13.50 -8.65 18.17
N ALA A 204 14.09 -7.47 18.06
CA ALA A 204 14.45 -6.89 16.78
C ALA A 204 15.61 -7.66 16.12
N GLN A 205 16.59 -6.96 15.54
CA GLN A 205 17.76 -7.54 14.86
C GLN A 205 17.40 -8.28 13.57
N PHE A 206 16.55 -7.67 12.76
CA PHE A 206 16.17 -8.22 11.45
C PHE A 206 17.34 -8.13 10.47
N ASP A 207 17.54 -9.21 9.70
CA ASP A 207 18.41 -9.20 8.53
C ASP A 207 17.77 -8.37 7.41
N ARG A 208 16.43 -8.41 7.32
CA ARG A 208 15.67 -7.74 6.28
C ARG A 208 14.40 -7.14 6.85
N VAL A 209 14.13 -5.90 6.50
CA VAL A 209 12.82 -5.28 6.68
C VAL A 209 12.28 -4.99 5.28
N LEU A 210 11.08 -5.43 4.98
CA LEU A 210 10.38 -5.14 3.73
C LEU A 210 9.14 -4.33 4.08
N SER A 211 8.84 -3.31 3.28
CA SER A 211 7.61 -2.55 3.40
C SER A 211 6.99 -2.34 2.04
N ILE A 212 5.75 -2.79 1.87
CA ILE A 212 5.04 -2.78 0.59
C ILE A 212 3.81 -1.88 0.71
N GLU A 213 3.85 -0.73 0.03
CA GLU A 213 2.78 0.28 -0.01
C GLU A 213 2.26 0.71 1.38
N MET A 214 3.18 0.91 2.34
CA MET A 214 2.88 1.45 3.68
C MET A 214 3.40 2.88 3.87
N PHE A 215 4.52 3.23 3.23
CA PHE A 215 5.19 4.53 3.40
C PHE A 215 4.33 5.72 2.92
N GLU A 216 3.39 5.50 2.02
CA GLU A 216 2.46 6.50 1.48
C GLU A 216 1.50 7.04 2.56
N HIS A 217 1.30 6.26 3.62
CA HIS A 217 0.51 6.65 4.79
C HIS A 217 1.34 7.37 5.87
N MET A 218 2.66 7.42 5.71
CA MET A 218 3.58 8.02 6.67
C MET A 218 3.89 9.47 6.31
N LYS A 219 4.45 10.21 7.28
CA LYS A 219 4.88 11.61 7.11
C LYS A 219 6.36 11.78 7.42
N ASN A 220 6.78 11.54 8.67
CA ASN A 220 8.18 11.71 9.03
C ASN A 220 9.03 10.49 8.63
N TYR A 221 9.42 10.45 7.36
CA TYR A 221 10.28 9.39 6.81
C TYR A 221 11.63 9.30 7.51
N GLY A 222 12.22 10.42 7.94
CA GLY A 222 13.49 10.42 8.68
C GLY A 222 13.36 9.70 10.02
N ALA A 223 12.35 10.05 10.81
CA ALA A 223 12.09 9.38 12.09
C ALA A 223 11.73 7.89 11.91
N LEU A 224 10.94 7.56 10.87
CA LEU A 224 10.62 6.18 10.54
C LEU A 224 11.85 5.37 10.11
N MET A 225 12.69 5.91 9.22
CA MET A 225 13.91 5.25 8.75
C MET A 225 14.92 5.06 9.88
N LYS A 226 15.03 6.03 10.80
CA LYS A 226 15.81 5.90 12.04
C LYS A 226 15.33 4.73 12.90
N LYS A 227 14.01 4.64 13.09
CA LYS A 227 13.38 3.56 13.86
C LYS A 227 13.63 2.19 13.22
N ILE A 228 13.46 2.09 11.90
CA ILE A 228 13.78 0.87 11.15
C ILE A 228 15.28 0.53 11.26
N ALA A 229 16.18 1.51 11.17
CA ALA A 229 17.61 1.29 11.34
C ALA A 229 17.97 0.69 12.70
N HIS A 230 17.24 1.07 13.76
CA HIS A 230 17.38 0.47 15.09
C HIS A 230 16.90 -0.99 15.14
N TRP A 231 15.89 -1.34 14.34
CA TRP A 231 15.38 -2.71 14.27
C TRP A 231 16.26 -3.65 13.45
N LEU A 232 17.08 -3.12 12.56
CA LEU A 232 18.00 -3.89 11.73
C LEU A 232 19.25 -4.31 12.51
N ASN A 233 19.72 -5.53 12.24
CA ASN A 233 21.08 -5.92 12.64
C ASN A 233 22.13 -5.15 11.80
N ASP A 234 23.42 -5.32 12.10
CA ASP A 234 24.48 -4.51 11.48
C ASP A 234 24.61 -4.68 9.97
N ARG A 235 24.23 -5.83 9.42
CA ARG A 235 24.19 -6.09 7.97
C ARG A 235 22.76 -6.09 7.43
N GLY A 236 21.83 -5.54 8.20
CA GLY A 236 20.43 -5.52 7.89
C GLY A 236 20.12 -4.53 6.77
N MET A 237 19.15 -4.88 5.93
CA MET A 237 18.70 -4.04 4.82
C MET A 237 17.20 -3.77 4.89
N LEU A 238 16.81 -2.56 4.47
CA LEU A 238 15.42 -2.16 4.27
C LEU A 238 15.11 -2.16 2.77
N PHE A 239 14.11 -2.92 2.36
CA PHE A 239 13.50 -2.82 1.04
C PHE A 239 12.15 -2.11 1.12
N VAL A 240 11.95 -1.11 0.27
CA VAL A 240 10.68 -0.36 0.18
C VAL A 240 10.12 -0.47 -1.22
N HIS A 241 8.87 -0.91 -1.33
CA HIS A 241 8.00 -0.74 -2.48
C HIS A 241 7.01 0.37 -2.16
N ILE A 242 6.98 1.41 -2.98
CA ILE A 242 6.11 2.57 -2.77
C ILE A 242 5.62 3.09 -4.13
N PHE A 243 4.32 3.33 -4.27
CA PHE A 243 3.80 4.00 -5.47
C PHE A 243 4.21 5.47 -5.45
N ALA A 244 4.49 6.05 -6.61
CA ALA A 244 5.05 7.40 -6.71
C ALA A 244 4.69 8.08 -8.04
N HIS A 245 4.76 9.41 -8.05
CA HIS A 245 4.97 10.15 -9.30
C HIS A 245 6.47 10.19 -9.60
N ARG A 246 6.86 10.16 -10.87
CA ARG A 246 8.28 10.19 -11.28
C ARG A 246 9.12 11.38 -10.77
N HIS A 247 8.50 12.48 -10.32
CA HIS A 247 9.16 13.77 -10.05
C HIS A 247 8.42 14.57 -8.96
N LEU A 248 7.10 14.60 -9.00
CA LEU A 248 6.29 15.38 -8.08
C LEU A 248 6.06 14.65 -6.76
N ALA A 249 5.99 15.40 -5.67
CA ALA A 249 5.54 14.90 -4.38
C ALA A 249 4.50 15.87 -3.82
N TYR A 250 3.38 15.36 -3.32
CA TYR A 250 2.29 16.16 -2.78
C TYR A 250 1.41 15.35 -1.84
N HIS A 251 0.67 16.02 -0.96
CA HIS A 251 -0.32 15.35 -0.11
C HIS A 251 -1.63 15.09 -0.85
N PHE A 252 -2.28 13.98 -0.52
CA PHE A 252 -3.68 13.75 -0.87
C PHE A 252 -4.54 14.61 0.04
N GLN A 253 -5.02 15.74 -0.48
CA GLN A 253 -5.81 16.72 0.25
C GLN A 253 -7.00 17.14 -0.60
N ASP A 254 -8.16 17.12 0.02
CA ASP A 254 -9.36 17.72 -0.56
C ASP A 254 -9.33 19.24 -0.35
N ARG A 255 -8.75 19.96 -1.32
CA ARG A 255 -8.56 21.42 -1.24
C ARG A 255 -9.85 22.21 -1.50
N ASP A 256 -10.77 21.66 -2.28
CA ASP A 256 -11.93 22.38 -2.81
C ASP A 256 -13.24 21.57 -2.81
N GLY A 257 -13.28 20.43 -2.10
CA GLY A 257 -14.44 19.56 -2.07
C GLY A 257 -14.60 18.70 -3.33
N SER A 258 -13.66 18.74 -4.28
CA SER A 258 -13.74 17.97 -5.53
C SER A 258 -12.95 16.66 -5.52
N ASP A 259 -12.10 16.44 -4.52
CA ASP A 259 -11.19 15.27 -4.49
C ASP A 259 -11.81 14.06 -3.80
N TRP A 260 -12.71 13.40 -4.52
CA TRP A 260 -13.40 12.18 -4.08
C TRP A 260 -12.42 11.07 -3.66
N MET A 261 -11.31 10.88 -4.39
CA MET A 261 -10.32 9.86 -4.05
C MET A 261 -9.62 10.16 -2.72
N SER A 262 -9.24 11.42 -2.50
CA SER A 262 -8.65 11.83 -1.22
C SER A 262 -9.61 11.64 -0.05
N ARG A 263 -10.91 11.99 -0.20
CA ARG A 263 -11.91 11.86 0.88
C ARG A 263 -12.25 10.42 1.26
N HIS A 264 -12.40 9.55 0.26
CA HIS A 264 -12.91 8.19 0.48
C HIS A 264 -11.81 7.14 0.56
N PHE A 265 -10.65 7.38 -0.04
CA PHE A 265 -9.61 6.35 -0.21
C PHE A 265 -8.16 6.76 0.14
N PHE A 266 -7.86 8.03 0.39
CA PHE A 266 -6.48 8.46 0.65
C PHE A 266 -6.35 9.56 1.70
N THR A 267 -7.29 9.60 2.65
CA THR A 267 -7.34 10.64 3.68
C THR A 267 -6.03 10.69 4.46
N GLY A 268 -5.32 11.82 4.36
CA GLY A 268 -4.04 12.01 5.03
C GLY A 268 -2.87 11.28 4.38
N GLY A 269 -3.00 10.75 3.16
CA GLY A 269 -1.91 10.11 2.42
C GLY A 269 -0.93 11.12 1.78
N THR A 270 0.17 10.59 1.24
CA THR A 270 1.15 11.35 0.43
C THR A 270 1.33 10.63 -0.90
N MET A 271 1.27 11.35 -2.01
CA MET A 271 1.87 10.92 -3.27
C MET A 271 3.36 11.27 -3.22
N PRO A 272 4.26 10.31 -3.06
CA PRO A 272 5.69 10.60 -3.03
C PRO A 272 6.22 10.85 -4.45
N SER A 273 7.33 11.57 -4.54
CA SER A 273 8.15 11.53 -5.74
C SER A 273 9.05 10.29 -5.70
N ALA A 274 9.51 9.87 -6.87
CA ALA A 274 10.46 8.77 -6.97
C ALA A 274 11.80 9.10 -6.26
N ASP A 275 12.09 10.37 -5.96
CA ASP A 275 13.31 10.79 -5.26
C ASP A 275 13.07 11.10 -3.77
N LEU A 276 11.82 11.09 -3.30
CA LEU A 276 11.45 11.62 -1.98
C LEU A 276 12.25 10.99 -0.84
N LEU A 277 12.37 9.66 -0.82
CA LEU A 277 13.08 8.93 0.23
C LEU A 277 14.60 9.21 0.23
N LEU A 278 15.17 9.68 -0.88
CA LEU A 278 16.58 10.03 -0.97
C LEU A 278 16.92 11.27 -0.14
N HIS A 279 15.91 12.06 0.25
CA HIS A 279 16.08 13.20 1.16
C HIS A 279 16.13 12.79 2.64
N PHE A 280 15.97 11.51 2.99
CA PHE A 280 15.87 11.02 4.38
C PHE A 280 16.91 9.92 4.69
N GLN A 281 18.18 10.18 4.33
CA GLN A 281 19.26 9.19 4.44
C GLN A 281 20.19 9.38 5.64
N ASP A 282 19.63 9.88 6.75
CA ASP A 282 20.42 10.21 7.95
C ASP A 282 20.95 8.93 8.63
N ASP A 283 20.09 7.92 8.82
CA ASP A 283 20.41 6.64 9.48
C ASP A 283 20.51 5.44 8.52
N LEU A 284 19.87 5.51 7.36
CA LEU A 284 19.93 4.52 6.29
C LEU A 284 20.43 5.18 5.01
N ARG A 285 21.23 4.47 4.20
CA ARG A 285 21.71 4.96 2.90
C ARG A 285 21.20 4.08 1.77
N ILE A 286 20.87 4.69 0.64
CA ILE A 286 20.45 3.97 -0.56
C ILE A 286 21.60 3.10 -1.08
N VAL A 287 21.28 1.88 -1.46
CA VAL A 287 22.17 0.93 -2.14
C VAL A 287 21.78 0.89 -3.61
N GLU A 288 20.52 0.59 -3.88
CA GLU A 288 19.98 0.45 -5.23
C GLU A 288 18.55 0.95 -5.30
N ARG A 289 18.13 1.34 -6.52
CA ARG A 289 16.80 1.83 -6.80
C ARG A 289 16.34 1.35 -8.17
N TRP A 290 15.06 1.03 -8.26
CA TRP A 290 14.41 0.63 -9.50
C TRP A 290 13.08 1.36 -9.69
N TRP A 291 12.66 1.44 -10.95
CA TRP A 291 11.34 1.92 -11.33
C TRP A 291 10.55 0.78 -11.97
N VAL A 292 9.30 0.64 -11.55
CA VAL A 292 8.31 -0.26 -12.14
C VAL A 292 7.29 0.61 -12.87
N ASP A 293 7.15 0.36 -14.18
CA ASP A 293 6.27 1.09 -15.08
C ASP A 293 4.82 1.08 -14.59
N GLY A 294 4.14 2.23 -14.65
CA GLY A 294 2.77 2.38 -14.17
C GLY A 294 1.77 1.43 -14.84
N ARG A 295 2.06 0.95 -16.06
CA ARG A 295 1.20 -0.02 -16.75
C ARG A 295 1.03 -1.32 -15.97
N HIS A 296 1.98 -1.71 -15.13
CA HIS A 296 1.82 -2.88 -14.27
C HIS A 296 0.71 -2.66 -13.24
N TYR A 297 0.71 -1.53 -12.53
CA TYR A 297 -0.34 -1.24 -11.56
C TYR A 297 -1.68 -0.95 -12.27
N ALA A 298 -1.64 -0.28 -13.42
CA ALA A 298 -2.83 -0.06 -14.23
C ALA A 298 -3.51 -1.38 -14.61
N ARG A 299 -2.72 -2.38 -15.02
CA ARG A 299 -3.22 -3.72 -15.32
C ARG A 299 -3.72 -4.44 -14.07
N THR A 300 -2.99 -4.39 -12.96
CA THR A 300 -3.44 -4.96 -11.67
C THR A 300 -4.83 -4.44 -11.27
N ALA A 301 -5.04 -3.14 -11.34
CA ALA A 301 -6.32 -2.55 -10.98
C ALA A 301 -7.45 -2.92 -11.96
N ASN A 302 -7.16 -3.08 -13.24
CA ASN A 302 -8.16 -3.58 -14.21
C ASN A 302 -8.50 -5.06 -13.98
N ASP A 303 -7.51 -5.91 -13.67
CA ASP A 303 -7.75 -7.32 -13.35
C ASP A 303 -8.61 -7.44 -12.08
N TRP A 304 -8.36 -6.62 -11.05
CA TRP A 304 -9.20 -6.57 -9.85
C TRP A 304 -10.62 -6.06 -10.13
N LEU A 305 -10.78 -5.07 -11.00
CA LEU A 305 -12.09 -4.56 -11.40
C LEU A 305 -12.90 -5.63 -12.14
N GLU A 306 -12.29 -6.32 -13.11
CA GLU A 306 -12.93 -7.41 -13.84
C GLU A 306 -13.34 -8.55 -12.92
N ALA A 307 -12.43 -8.96 -12.01
CA ALA A 307 -12.72 -9.99 -11.03
C ALA A 307 -13.79 -9.56 -10.00
N LEU A 308 -13.84 -8.28 -9.61
CA LEU A 308 -14.88 -7.74 -8.72
C LEU A 308 -16.25 -7.79 -9.40
N ASP A 309 -16.31 -7.40 -10.68
CA ASP A 309 -17.55 -7.44 -11.46
C ASP A 309 -18.02 -8.89 -11.67
N ALA A 310 -17.10 -9.82 -11.94
CA ALA A 310 -17.39 -11.25 -12.09
C ALA A 310 -17.83 -11.93 -10.78
N SER A 311 -17.33 -11.46 -9.64
CA SER A 311 -17.62 -12.04 -8.31
C SER A 311 -18.79 -11.35 -7.59
N ARG A 312 -19.55 -10.49 -8.29
CA ARG A 312 -20.63 -9.68 -7.72
C ARG A 312 -21.63 -10.46 -6.86
N GLU A 313 -22.03 -11.66 -7.30
CA GLU A 313 -22.98 -12.52 -6.56
C GLU A 313 -22.42 -13.00 -5.21
N THR A 314 -21.10 -13.08 -5.08
CA THR A 314 -20.39 -13.44 -3.84
C THR A 314 -20.11 -12.21 -2.99
N THR A 315 -19.65 -11.11 -3.60
CA THR A 315 -19.22 -9.91 -2.87
C THR A 315 -20.37 -9.07 -2.33
N LEU A 316 -21.49 -8.97 -3.07
CA LEU A 316 -22.59 -8.11 -2.68
C LEU A 316 -23.25 -8.57 -1.37
N PRO A 317 -23.54 -9.87 -1.14
CA PRO A 317 -24.03 -10.35 0.16
C PRO A 317 -23.08 -10.05 1.33
N ILE A 318 -21.75 -10.13 1.10
CA ILE A 318 -20.74 -9.76 2.10
C ILE A 318 -20.89 -8.27 2.46
N LEU A 319 -21.03 -7.40 1.46
CA LEU A 319 -21.24 -5.98 1.68
C LEU A 319 -22.60 -5.69 2.34
N GLU A 320 -23.67 -6.40 1.98
CA GLU A 320 -25.00 -6.27 2.60
C GLU A 320 -24.97 -6.60 4.09
N ALA A 321 -24.22 -7.64 4.48
CA ALA A 321 -24.06 -8.02 5.88
C ALA A 321 -23.34 -6.95 6.72
N ASN A 322 -22.50 -6.10 6.10
CA ASN A 322 -21.67 -5.12 6.82
C ASN A 322 -22.16 -3.67 6.66
N TYR A 323 -22.75 -3.33 5.51
CA TYR A 323 -23.17 -1.98 5.13
C TYR A 323 -24.68 -1.84 4.92
N GLY A 324 -25.45 -2.93 4.99
CA GLY A 324 -26.91 -2.91 4.84
C GLY A 324 -27.35 -2.29 3.52
N THR A 325 -28.22 -1.29 3.59
CA THR A 325 -28.78 -0.59 2.41
C THR A 325 -27.72 0.11 1.56
N GLN A 326 -26.52 0.38 2.09
CA GLN A 326 -25.43 1.01 1.38
C GLN A 326 -24.55 0.04 0.57
N ALA A 327 -24.82 -1.27 0.60
CA ALA A 327 -23.95 -2.27 -0.04
C ALA A 327 -23.71 -2.02 -1.54
N ARG A 328 -24.76 -1.65 -2.29
CA ARG A 328 -24.65 -1.33 -3.73
C ARG A 328 -23.81 -0.09 -3.98
N LEU A 329 -23.97 0.93 -3.13
CA LEU A 329 -23.15 2.14 -3.18
C LEU A 329 -21.69 1.77 -2.94
N GLN A 330 -21.39 1.02 -1.87
CA GLN A 330 -20.03 0.60 -1.55
C GLN A 330 -19.40 -0.26 -2.65
N PHE A 331 -20.17 -1.18 -3.25
CA PHE A 331 -19.71 -1.95 -4.40
C PHE A 331 -19.29 -1.05 -5.57
N GLN A 332 -20.11 -0.04 -5.91
CA GLN A 332 -19.78 0.91 -6.96
C GLN A 332 -18.59 1.81 -6.60
N ARG A 333 -18.44 2.22 -5.33
CA ARG A 333 -17.26 2.96 -4.86
C ARG A 333 -15.97 2.14 -5.04
N TRP A 334 -16.00 0.84 -4.76
CA TRP A 334 -14.87 -0.06 -5.02
C TRP A 334 -14.54 -0.17 -6.52
N ARG A 335 -15.55 -0.27 -7.39
CA ARG A 335 -15.34 -0.22 -8.84
C ARG A 335 -14.68 1.10 -9.27
N MET A 336 -15.21 2.23 -8.79
CA MET A 336 -14.67 3.56 -9.06
C MET A 336 -13.22 3.71 -8.57
N PHE A 337 -12.90 3.16 -7.39
CA PHE A 337 -11.54 3.15 -6.86
C PHE A 337 -10.57 2.40 -7.79
N TYR A 338 -10.88 1.17 -8.21
CA TYR A 338 -10.03 0.43 -9.13
C TYR A 338 -9.91 1.11 -10.50
N MET A 339 -10.99 1.72 -11.00
CA MET A 339 -10.91 2.55 -12.21
C MET A 339 -9.98 3.74 -12.02
N ALA A 340 -10.06 4.45 -10.90
CA ALA A 340 -9.20 5.60 -10.63
C ALA A 340 -7.72 5.21 -10.54
N VAL A 341 -7.41 4.10 -9.86
CA VAL A 341 -6.05 3.54 -9.81
C VAL A 341 -5.58 3.16 -11.22
N ALA A 342 -6.42 2.47 -12.01
CA ALA A 342 -6.09 2.08 -13.37
C ALA A 342 -5.78 3.30 -14.26
N GLU A 343 -6.58 4.36 -14.19
CA GLU A 343 -6.38 5.57 -14.98
C GLU A 343 -5.18 6.40 -14.50
N LEU A 344 -4.93 6.47 -13.19
CA LEU A 344 -3.77 7.16 -12.61
C LEU A 344 -2.46 6.54 -13.10
N PHE A 345 -2.28 5.24 -12.87
CA PHE A 345 -1.04 4.54 -13.24
C PHE A 345 -0.96 4.24 -14.74
N GLY A 346 -2.07 4.22 -15.46
CA GLY A 346 -2.09 4.09 -16.92
C GLY A 346 -1.86 5.41 -17.66
N TYR A 347 -1.94 6.55 -16.97
CA TYR A 347 -1.90 7.87 -17.58
C TYR A 347 -0.61 8.10 -18.38
N ALA A 348 -0.75 8.66 -19.58
CA ALA A 348 0.35 8.90 -20.51
C ALA A 348 1.23 7.65 -20.76
N GLY A 349 0.61 6.47 -20.88
CA GLY A 349 1.32 5.21 -21.12
C GLY A 349 2.10 4.70 -19.90
N GLY A 350 1.66 5.06 -18.69
CA GLY A 350 2.30 4.68 -17.42
C GLY A 350 3.60 5.40 -17.10
N GLN A 351 3.79 6.58 -17.68
CA GLN A 351 5.05 7.34 -17.59
C GLN A 351 4.98 8.56 -16.64
N GLN A 352 3.87 8.77 -15.92
CA GLN A 352 3.77 9.83 -14.89
C GLN A 352 3.82 9.24 -13.48
N TRP A 353 2.90 8.31 -13.19
CA TRP A 353 2.85 7.56 -11.93
C TRP A 353 3.27 6.11 -12.18
N GLY A 354 3.99 5.55 -11.22
CA GLY A 354 4.48 4.18 -11.24
C GLY A 354 4.86 3.75 -9.83
N VAL A 355 5.77 2.79 -9.73
CA VAL A 355 6.20 2.26 -8.44
C VAL A 355 7.71 2.32 -8.33
N GLY A 356 8.20 2.90 -7.24
CA GLY A 356 9.61 2.89 -6.89
C GLY A 356 9.95 1.72 -5.97
N HIS A 357 11.02 1.00 -6.28
CA HIS A 357 11.65 0.05 -5.36
C HIS A 357 12.99 0.61 -4.89
N TYR A 358 13.27 0.49 -3.61
CA TYR A 358 14.48 1.04 -2.99
C TYR A 358 15.06 0.02 -2.03
N LEU A 359 16.37 -0.21 -2.13
CA LEU A 359 17.13 -0.97 -1.16
C LEU A 359 18.02 -0.02 -0.37
N PHE A 360 17.92 -0.07 0.95
CA PHE A 360 18.72 0.72 1.87
C PHE A 360 19.49 -0.18 2.84
N GLU A 361 20.63 0.30 3.31
CA GLU A 361 21.40 -0.33 4.39
C GLU A 361 21.71 0.68 5.50
N LYS A 362 22.14 0.18 6.67
CA LYS A 362 22.55 1.04 7.79
C LYS A 362 23.72 1.93 7.39
N ARG A 363 23.61 3.22 7.70
CA ARG A 363 24.71 4.17 7.51
C ARG A 363 25.81 3.89 8.55
N GLY A 364 27.05 3.73 8.09
CA GLY A 364 28.22 3.53 8.97
C GLY A 364 28.58 2.08 9.29
N ALA A 365 27.79 1.08 8.89
CA ALA A 365 28.11 -0.34 9.11
C ALA A 365 29.31 -0.84 8.27
N ASN A 366 29.66 -0.13 7.20
CA ASN A 366 30.71 -0.50 6.23
C ASN A 366 31.90 0.49 6.19
N ALA A 367 32.10 1.32 7.22
CA ALA A 367 33.25 2.23 7.27
C ALA A 367 34.61 1.53 7.52
N GLY A 368 34.65 0.19 7.56
CA GLY A 368 35.83 -0.62 7.86
C GLY A 368 36.63 -1.15 6.65
N ASP A 369 36.10 -1.09 5.42
CA ASP A 369 36.72 -1.76 4.26
C ASP A 369 37.26 -0.81 3.18
N VAL A 370 37.55 0.45 3.55
CA VAL A 370 38.33 1.35 2.70
C VAL A 370 39.47 1.96 3.55
N ALA A 371 40.54 1.18 3.69
CA ALA A 371 41.85 1.64 4.13
C ALA A 371 42.90 1.28 3.08
#